data_AF-A0A4Q7Z9Y7-F1
#
_entry.id   AF-A0A4Q7Z9Y7-F1
#
_cell.length_a   1.000
_cell.length_b   1.000
_cell.length_c   1.000
_cell.angle_alpha   90.00
_cell.angle_beta   90.00
_cell.angle_gamma   90.00
#
_symmetry.space_group_name_H-M   'P 1'
#
loop_
_entity.id
_entity.type
_entity.pdbx_description
1 polymer ?
#
loop_
_entity_poly.entity_id
_entity_poly.type
_entity_poly.pdbx_seq_one_letter_code
_entity_poly.pdbx_strand_id
1 'polypeptide(L)'
;MRAHTTRVLSLAAAGAAAAVALLGLSGCGAEHEAAAAAQPAAVQAAGAQEAGNVQAAPVGAGPEATFIAATAAHLCTVQSTVYDDPKAMADAYQATPDYPGLTKAQVTAFQQKLTSDSAFAKQLSTNLQQTCKPGS
;
A
#
# COMPACT_ATOMS: atom_id res chain seq x y z
N MET A 1 42.78 32.90 28.51
CA MET A 1 42.91 32.69 27.06
C MET A 1 43.79 31.46 26.83
N ARG A 2 43.21 30.34 26.36
CA ARG A 2 43.93 29.14 25.89
C ARG A 2 43.19 28.65 24.64
N ALA A 3 43.89 28.67 23.51
CA ALA A 3 43.38 28.28 22.20
C ALA A 3 43.43 26.76 22.06
N HIS A 4 42.32 26.14 21.67
CA HIS A 4 42.27 24.75 21.22
C HIS A 4 42.11 24.73 19.70
N THR A 5 43.21 24.41 19.03
CA THR A 5 43.32 24.20 17.59
C THR A 5 43.31 22.70 17.33
N THR A 6 42.26 22.14 16.74
CA THR A 6 42.33 20.75 16.21
C THR A 6 41.49 20.54 14.95
N ARG A 7 42.18 20.76 13.83
CA ARG A 7 42.24 19.95 12.58
C ARG A 7 40.94 19.43 11.96
N VAL A 8 40.58 20.12 10.87
CA VAL A 8 39.79 19.65 9.73
C VAL A 8 40.44 18.40 9.13
N LEU A 9 39.72 17.27 9.09
CA LEU A 9 40.03 16.15 8.19
C LEU A 9 38.99 16.09 7.08
N SER A 10 39.36 16.64 5.93
CA SER A 10 38.69 16.42 4.66
C SER A 10 39.17 15.08 4.08
N LEU A 11 38.27 14.10 3.91
CA LEU A 11 38.48 13.03 2.94
C LEU A 11 37.61 13.31 1.72
N ALA A 12 38.27 13.66 0.63
CA ALA A 12 37.72 13.67 -0.71
C ALA A 12 38.33 12.50 -1.49
N ALA A 13 37.50 11.65 -2.07
CA ALA A 13 37.77 10.80 -3.24
C ALA A 13 36.40 10.32 -3.75
N ALA A 14 35.82 10.91 -4.81
CA ALA A 14 36.18 10.77 -6.23
C ALA A 14 35.83 9.38 -6.81
N GLY A 15 34.86 9.38 -7.74
CA GLY A 15 34.83 8.43 -8.86
C GLY A 15 33.62 7.49 -8.93
N ALA A 16 32.62 7.83 -9.75
CA ALA A 16 32.38 7.16 -11.04
C ALA A 16 31.01 7.58 -11.61
N ALA A 17 31.06 8.15 -12.81
CA ALA A 17 29.91 8.47 -13.63
C ALA A 17 29.23 7.19 -14.16
N ALA A 18 27.91 7.17 -14.18
CA ALA A 18 27.14 6.33 -15.09
C ALA A 18 25.91 7.12 -15.56
N ALA A 19 26.08 7.80 -16.69
CA ALA A 19 24.99 8.34 -17.47
C ALA A 19 24.26 7.17 -18.15
N VAL A 20 22.99 6.96 -17.80
CA VAL A 20 22.09 6.14 -18.62
C VAL A 20 21.22 7.08 -19.43
N ALA A 21 21.65 7.32 -20.66
CA ALA A 21 20.81 7.84 -21.71
C ALA A 21 19.79 6.76 -22.10
N LEU A 22 18.50 7.03 -21.90
CA LEU A 22 17.44 6.35 -22.64
C LEU A 22 16.77 7.39 -23.53
N LEU A 23 17.22 7.37 -24.78
CA LEU A 23 16.59 8.00 -25.93
C LEU A 23 15.19 7.42 -26.13
N GLY A 24 14.21 8.32 -26.27
CA GLY A 24 13.17 8.22 -27.29
C GLY A 24 12.10 7.15 -27.12
N LEU A 25 10.91 7.58 -26.70
CA LEU A 25 9.70 7.28 -27.48
C LEU A 25 8.94 8.58 -27.73
N SER A 26 9.19 9.12 -28.92
CA SER A 26 8.29 9.96 -29.69
C SER A 26 6.90 9.31 -29.80
N GLY A 27 5.86 10.06 -29.45
CA GLY A 27 4.48 9.65 -29.61
C GLY A 27 3.51 10.81 -29.41
N CYS A 28 3.62 11.82 -30.27
CA CYS A 28 2.59 12.84 -30.45
C CYS A 28 1.66 12.35 -31.56
N GLY A 29 0.34 12.31 -31.29
CA GLY A 29 -0.70 12.18 -32.30
C GLY A 29 -1.49 10.87 -32.27
N ALA A 30 -2.74 10.95 -31.83
CA ALA A 30 -3.90 10.49 -32.60
C ALA A 30 -5.19 10.85 -31.83
N GLU A 31 -5.81 11.94 -32.27
CA GLU A 31 -7.27 12.05 -32.22
C GLU A 31 -7.84 10.96 -33.13
N HIS A 32 -8.64 10.05 -32.56
CA HIS A 32 -9.60 9.24 -33.31
C HIS A 32 -10.76 8.83 -32.40
N GLU A 33 -11.88 9.52 -32.57
CA GLU A 33 -13.19 8.93 -32.35
C GLU A 33 -13.36 7.73 -33.31
N ALA A 34 -13.76 6.56 -32.81
CA ALA A 34 -14.69 5.66 -33.47
C ALA A 34 -14.99 4.43 -32.59
N ALA A 35 -16.29 4.18 -32.45
CA ALA A 35 -16.90 3.06 -31.77
C ALA A 35 -16.53 1.69 -32.35
N ALA A 36 -16.44 0.66 -31.50
CA ALA A 36 -16.96 -0.68 -31.82
C ALA A 36 -17.05 -1.53 -30.54
N ALA A 37 -18.23 -2.10 -30.34
CA ALA A 37 -18.59 -2.99 -29.24
C ALA A 37 -17.83 -4.32 -29.29
N ALA A 38 -17.36 -4.80 -28.12
CA ALA A 38 -17.11 -6.21 -27.85
C ALA A 38 -17.05 -6.46 -26.33
N GLN A 39 -18.20 -6.77 -25.73
CA GLN A 39 -18.28 -7.64 -24.55
C GLN A 39 -18.75 -9.03 -25.04
N PRO A 40 -18.58 -10.13 -24.29
CA PRO A 40 -17.80 -10.34 -23.05
C PRO A 40 -16.88 -11.58 -23.12
N ALA A 41 -15.76 -11.57 -22.39
CA ALA A 41 -15.07 -12.80 -22.00
C ALA A 41 -15.22 -12.96 -20.48
N ALA A 42 -16.27 -13.67 -20.09
CA ALA A 42 -16.50 -14.11 -18.72
C ALA A 42 -15.42 -15.13 -18.33
N VAL A 43 -14.53 -14.75 -17.42
CA VAL A 43 -13.68 -15.71 -16.71
C VAL A 43 -14.57 -16.43 -15.70
N GLN A 44 -14.82 -17.70 -15.97
CA GLN A 44 -15.52 -18.63 -15.09
C GLN A 44 -14.79 -18.75 -13.75
N ALA A 45 -15.43 -18.27 -12.68
CA ALA A 45 -15.17 -18.77 -11.32
C ALA A 45 -16.31 -19.73 -10.97
N ALA A 46 -16.03 -21.03 -11.09
CA ALA A 46 -16.90 -22.09 -10.61
C ALA A 46 -16.74 -22.23 -9.08
N GLY A 47 -17.85 -22.07 -8.37
CA GLY A 47 -17.95 -22.33 -6.93
C GLY A 47 -19.40 -22.11 -6.50
N ALA A 48 -20.17 -23.19 -6.44
CA ALA A 48 -21.62 -23.19 -6.25
C ALA A 48 -22.06 -22.90 -4.80
N GLN A 49 -23.11 -22.07 -4.70
CA GLN A 49 -24.19 -21.98 -3.71
C GLN A 49 -24.04 -22.67 -2.33
N GLU A 50 -24.13 -21.83 -1.28
CA GLU A 50 -24.99 -22.13 -0.12
C GLU A 50 -25.85 -20.89 0.18
N ALA A 51 -27.17 -21.08 0.15
CA ALA A 51 -28.16 -20.05 0.45
C ALA A 51 -28.33 -19.94 1.97
N GLY A 52 -27.55 -19.06 2.59
CA GLY A 52 -27.70 -18.68 3.99
C GLY A 52 -27.58 -17.16 4.11
N ASN A 53 -28.63 -16.52 4.63
CA ASN A 53 -28.72 -15.11 5.05
C ASN A 53 -27.57 -14.19 4.59
N VAL A 54 -27.76 -13.52 3.47
CA VAL A 54 -26.82 -12.49 3.00
C VAL A 54 -27.05 -11.22 3.82
N GLN A 55 -26.36 -11.11 4.97
CA GLN A 55 -26.07 -9.80 5.54
C GLN A 55 -25.29 -8.99 4.49
N ALA A 56 -25.78 -7.78 4.18
CA ALA A 56 -25.18 -6.89 3.19
C ALA A 56 -23.67 -6.72 3.41
N ALA A 57 -22.87 -7.12 2.43
CA ALA A 57 -21.43 -6.89 2.46
C ALA A 57 -21.13 -5.38 2.42
N PRO A 58 -20.25 -4.86 3.28
CA PRO A 58 -19.88 -3.45 3.27
C PRO A 58 -19.17 -3.09 1.95
N VAL A 59 -19.24 -1.81 1.58
CA VAL A 59 -18.77 -1.24 0.31
C VAL A 59 -17.31 -1.66 0.03
N GLY A 60 -17.09 -2.44 -1.04
CA GLY A 60 -15.78 -3.00 -1.41
C GLY A 60 -15.70 -4.52 -1.24
N ALA A 61 -16.46 -5.28 -2.03
CA ALA A 61 -16.42 -6.73 -1.96
C ALA A 61 -15.18 -7.28 -2.72
N GLY A 62 -14.11 -7.59 -2.00
CA GLY A 62 -12.95 -8.25 -2.59
C GLY A 62 -11.74 -8.35 -1.66
N PRO A 63 -10.79 -9.27 -1.92
CA PRO A 63 -9.63 -9.49 -1.05
C PRO A 63 -8.80 -8.22 -0.80
N GLU A 64 -8.75 -7.34 -1.80
CA GLU A 64 -8.03 -6.08 -1.72
C GLU A 64 -8.63 -5.12 -0.67
N ALA A 65 -9.96 -5.00 -0.65
CA ALA A 65 -10.66 -4.16 0.32
C ALA A 65 -10.52 -4.71 1.75
N THR A 66 -10.58 -6.03 1.91
CA THR A 66 -10.32 -6.68 3.21
C THR A 66 -8.91 -6.40 3.71
N PHE A 67 -7.89 -6.51 2.84
CA PHE A 67 -6.52 -6.17 3.20
C PHE A 67 -6.39 -4.71 3.65
N ILE A 68 -6.96 -3.77 2.88
CA ILE A 68 -6.89 -2.34 3.19
C ILE A 68 -7.61 -2.04 4.52
N ALA A 69 -8.83 -2.55 4.70
CA ALA A 69 -9.63 -2.29 5.89
C ALA A 69 -8.95 -2.84 7.16
N ALA A 70 -8.47 -4.09 7.12
CA ALA A 70 -7.77 -4.70 8.25
C ALA A 70 -6.45 -3.99 8.57
N THR A 71 -5.67 -3.61 7.55
CA THR A 71 -4.43 -2.86 7.73
C THR A 71 -4.70 -1.48 8.32
N ALA A 72 -5.72 -0.78 7.80
CA ALA A 72 -6.11 0.53 8.31
C ALA A 72 -6.57 0.47 9.77
N ALA A 73 -7.44 -0.50 10.10
CA ALA A 73 -7.91 -0.72 11.46
C ALA A 73 -6.76 -1.01 12.43
N HIS A 74 -5.86 -1.92 12.06
CA HIS A 74 -4.69 -2.23 12.88
C HIS A 74 -3.82 -0.99 13.14
N LEU A 75 -3.44 -0.25 12.09
CA LEU A 75 -2.61 0.94 12.24
C LEU A 75 -3.31 2.06 13.04
N CYS A 76 -4.62 2.20 12.91
CA CYS A 76 -5.38 3.15 13.73
C CYS A 76 -5.41 2.72 15.20
N THR A 77 -5.61 1.43 15.50
CA THR A 77 -5.56 0.90 16.86
C THR A 77 -4.19 1.09 17.50
N VAL A 78 -3.11 0.76 16.79
CA VAL A 78 -1.75 0.95 17.31
C VAL A 78 -1.47 2.43 17.58
N GLN A 79 -1.86 3.33 16.69
CA GLN A 79 -1.62 4.77 16.87
C GLN A 79 -2.51 5.43 17.92
N SER A 80 -3.71 4.89 18.20
CA SER A 80 -4.60 5.43 19.24
C SER A 80 -4.35 4.83 20.62
N THR A 81 -3.50 3.80 20.72
CA THR A 81 -3.18 3.14 21.98
C THR A 81 -2.03 3.84 22.69
N VAL A 82 -2.22 4.14 23.98
CA VAL A 82 -1.12 4.57 24.88
C VAL A 82 -0.48 3.32 25.46
N TYR A 83 0.83 3.17 25.26
CA TYR A 83 1.60 2.04 25.77
C TYR A 83 2.44 2.46 26.97
N ASP A 84 2.29 1.76 28.08
CA ASP A 84 3.16 1.95 29.27
C ASP A 84 4.50 1.23 29.13
N ASP A 85 4.56 0.18 28.30
CA ASP A 85 5.75 -0.62 28.02
C ASP A 85 6.24 -0.37 26.58
N PRO A 86 7.48 0.12 26.38
CA PRO A 86 8.09 0.28 25.06
C PRO A 86 8.15 -1.03 24.26
N LYS A 87 8.31 -2.19 24.92
CA LYS A 87 8.30 -3.48 24.23
C LYS A 87 6.92 -3.80 23.66
N ALA A 88 5.85 -3.56 24.42
CA ALA A 88 4.49 -3.76 23.94
C ALA A 88 4.17 -2.86 22.72
N MET A 89 4.66 -1.62 22.70
CA MET A 89 4.52 -0.74 21.53
C MET A 89 5.25 -1.33 20.31
N ALA A 90 6.52 -1.74 20.46
CA ALA A 90 7.28 -2.32 19.36
C ALA A 90 6.64 -3.61 18.82
N ASP A 91 6.18 -4.49 19.72
CA ASP A 91 5.50 -5.73 19.36
C ASP A 91 4.18 -5.44 18.62
N ALA A 92 3.44 -4.39 19.02
CA ALA A 92 2.20 -3.98 18.34
C ALA A 92 2.44 -3.49 16.90
N TYR A 93 3.50 -2.72 16.65
CA TYR A 93 3.87 -2.29 15.29
C TYR A 93 4.38 -3.42 14.40
N GLN A 94 4.90 -4.50 14.98
CA GLN A 94 5.38 -5.68 14.25
C GLN A 94 4.31 -6.75 14.07
N ALA A 95 3.18 -6.64 14.78
CA ALA A 95 2.12 -7.61 14.70
C ALA A 95 1.50 -7.61 13.29
N THR A 96 1.21 -8.81 12.78
CA THR A 96 0.48 -8.95 11.52
C THR A 96 -1.01 -8.81 11.82
N PRO A 97 -1.76 -7.94 11.09
CA PRO A 97 -3.20 -7.88 11.22
C PRO A 97 -3.85 -9.22 10.86
N ASP A 98 -5.01 -9.51 11.45
CA ASP A 98 -5.86 -10.59 10.96
C ASP A 98 -6.47 -10.17 9.62
N TYR A 99 -6.38 -11.05 8.62
CA TYR A 99 -6.91 -10.81 7.27
C TYR A 99 -7.93 -11.91 6.92
N PRO A 100 -9.21 -11.75 7.31
CA PRO A 100 -10.22 -12.80 7.14
C PRO A 100 -10.37 -13.21 5.67
N GLY A 101 -10.20 -14.50 5.39
CA GLY A 101 -10.37 -15.05 4.04
C GLY A 101 -9.22 -14.76 3.08
N LEU A 102 -8.11 -14.16 3.53
CA LEU A 102 -6.92 -13.94 2.71
C LEU A 102 -5.85 -14.99 2.99
N THR A 103 -5.25 -15.51 1.92
CA THR A 103 -4.06 -16.35 2.02
C THR A 103 -2.82 -15.49 2.25
N LYS A 104 -1.77 -16.11 2.83
CA LYS A 104 -0.46 -15.45 3.01
C LYS A 104 0.14 -14.93 1.68
N ALA A 105 -0.10 -15.63 0.58
CA ALA A 105 0.34 -15.21 -0.75
C ALA A 105 -0.36 -13.92 -1.20
N GLN A 106 -1.68 -13.81 -1.00
CA GLN A 106 -2.43 -12.59 -1.30
C GLN A 106 -1.97 -11.42 -0.43
N VAL A 107 -1.79 -11.64 0.88
CA VAL A 107 -1.27 -10.61 1.80
C VAL A 107 0.11 -10.12 1.35
N THR A 108 1.01 -11.03 0.98
CA THR A 108 2.36 -10.67 0.47
C THR A 108 2.27 -9.87 -0.82
N ALA A 109 1.41 -10.28 -1.76
CA ALA A 109 1.20 -9.56 -3.02
C ALA A 109 0.65 -8.14 -2.79
N PHE A 110 -0.30 -7.97 -1.87
CA PHE A 110 -0.83 -6.65 -1.52
C PHE A 110 0.20 -5.78 -0.78
N GLN A 111 1.02 -6.37 0.11
CA GLN A 111 2.14 -5.66 0.74
C GLN A 111 3.15 -5.17 -0.30
N GLN A 112 3.49 -5.99 -1.30
CA GLN A 112 4.34 -5.56 -2.42
C GLN A 112 3.66 -4.44 -3.23
N LYS A 113 2.36 -4.58 -3.50
CA LYS A 113 1.56 -3.59 -4.23
C LYS A 113 1.57 -2.22 -3.55
N LEU A 114 1.63 -2.14 -2.21
CA LEU A 114 1.76 -0.85 -1.49
C LEU A 114 3.01 -0.05 -1.89
N THR A 115 4.08 -0.72 -2.32
CA THR A 115 5.34 -0.08 -2.72
C THR A 115 5.42 0.19 -4.22
N SER A 116 4.76 -0.63 -5.04
CA SER A 116 4.85 -0.56 -6.50
C SER A 116 3.67 0.16 -7.17
N ASP A 117 2.55 0.38 -6.46
CA ASP A 117 1.33 0.99 -6.97
C ASP A 117 0.89 2.17 -6.08
N SER A 118 1.08 3.40 -6.59
CA SER A 118 0.73 4.62 -5.88
C SER A 118 -0.78 4.79 -5.66
N ALA A 119 -1.62 4.27 -6.56
CA ALA A 119 -3.08 4.36 -6.40
C ALA A 119 -3.54 3.47 -5.25
N PHE A 120 -2.96 2.28 -5.15
CA PHE A 120 -3.20 1.36 -4.05
C PHE A 120 -2.77 1.94 -2.69
N ALA A 121 -1.57 2.53 -2.62
CA ALA A 121 -1.09 3.23 -1.42
C ALA A 121 -1.98 4.43 -1.03
N LYS A 122 -2.49 5.17 -2.03
CA LYS A 122 -3.45 6.27 -1.80
C LYS A 122 -4.77 5.75 -1.25
N GLN A 123 -5.26 4.60 -1.73
CA GLN A 123 -6.48 3.99 -1.22
C GLN A 123 -6.33 3.57 0.25
N LEU A 124 -5.20 2.97 0.63
CA LEU A 124 -4.89 2.70 2.04
C LEU A 124 -4.85 3.99 2.86
N SER A 125 -4.20 5.04 2.36
CA SER A 125 -4.12 6.34 3.04
C SER A 125 -5.49 6.98 3.27
N THR A 126 -6.38 6.93 2.27
CA THR A 126 -7.76 7.40 2.40
C THR A 126 -8.53 6.58 3.44
N ASN A 127 -8.40 5.25 3.41
CA ASN A 127 -9.04 4.39 4.40
C ASN A 127 -8.50 4.65 5.81
N LEU A 128 -7.20 4.83 5.99
CA LEU A 128 -6.60 5.23 7.27
C LEU A 128 -7.22 6.51 7.82
N GLN A 129 -7.39 7.54 6.99
CA GLN A 129 -8.03 8.79 7.42
C GLN A 129 -9.46 8.57 7.89
N GLN A 130 -10.25 7.79 7.12
CA GLN A 130 -11.63 7.48 7.46
C GLN A 130 -11.76 6.61 8.71
N THR A 131 -10.88 5.62 8.88
CA THR A 131 -10.90 4.68 10.01
C THR A 131 -10.41 5.34 11.29
N CYS A 132 -9.38 6.18 11.24
CA CYS A 132 -8.83 6.86 12.41
C CYS A 132 -9.67 8.10 12.81
N LYS A 133 -10.45 8.68 11.89
CA LYS A 133 -11.33 9.83 12.11
C LYS A 133 -12.69 9.65 11.41
N PRO A 134 -13.58 8.81 11.94
CA PRO A 134 -14.91 8.68 11.36
C PRO A 134 -15.72 9.98 11.56
N GLY A 135 -15.90 10.75 10.49
CA GLY A 135 -16.86 11.87 10.44
C GLY A 135 -16.35 13.27 10.79
N SER A 136 -15.05 13.54 10.65
CA SER A 136 -14.50 14.92 10.73
C SER A 136 -14.61 15.69 9.42
#